data_AF-A0A1D6N3W8-F1
#
_entry.id   AF-A0A1D6N3W8-F1
#
_cell.length_a   1.000
_cell.length_b   1.000
_cell.length_c   1.000
_cell.angle_alpha   90.00
_cell.angle_beta   90.00
_cell.angle_gamma   90.00
#
_symmetry.space_group_name_H-M   'P 1'
#
loop_
_entity.id
_entity.type
_entity.pdbx_description
1 polymer ?
#
loop_
_entity_poly.entity_id
_entity_poly.type
_entity_poly.pdbx_seq_one_letter_code
_entity_poly.pdbx_strand_id
1 'polypeptide(L)'
;MIQIGYALLFFVDNVVENKNRANSLVHMPPELLIPLDLPIDVLRVFYLFPSLMHRLESLMLASQLRSEIAYRDSDISSFVILEAMTTLRCCEDFSMERLELLGDSVLKYAVSAHLFMTFLNKHEGQLSSRRQETICNATLYRLGIERRIQGYIRDAAFDPRRWLAPGQLSRRPCPCECPVNSEVVTEDIHRIDDKSIIIGKACDKGHRWICSKTISDCVEALIGAYYVEGGLKAAFAVLKWFQIETEIEEELIMEALSSASVRNYLPKVDVVELLEAKLGYTFQMKGLLIEALTHSSQQESGATYCYQRLEFLGDAVLDILITRHLFLSHKDTDEGELTDLRSASVNNENFAQVAVKHNLHQFLQHSSGFLQDQITEYVNSLESSSMDRASLLSSGPCRGPKVCFLLSVGQCIRDSRSHE
;
A
#
# COMPACT_ATOMS: atom_id res chain seq x y z
N MET A 1 -29.38 -32.68 -48.17
CA MET A 1 -29.11 -31.26 -47.91
C MET A 1 -30.10 -30.80 -46.83
N ILE A 2 -29.77 -31.08 -45.57
CA ILE A 2 -30.47 -30.53 -44.40
C ILE A 2 -29.34 -30.19 -43.43
N GLN A 3 -28.93 -28.93 -43.48
CA GLN A 3 -27.83 -28.37 -42.71
C GLN A 3 -28.40 -27.96 -41.36
N ILE A 4 -28.58 -28.97 -40.50
CA ILE A 4 -29.08 -28.78 -39.16
C ILE A 4 -27.86 -28.75 -38.22
N GLY A 5 -27.47 -27.54 -37.82
CA GLY A 5 -26.55 -27.35 -36.72
C GLY A 5 -27.29 -27.55 -35.41
N TYR A 6 -27.18 -28.75 -34.81
CA TYR A 6 -27.69 -29.01 -33.47
C TYR A 6 -26.60 -29.42 -32.49
N ALA A 7 -26.73 -28.82 -31.31
CA ALA A 7 -26.40 -29.30 -29.96
C ALA A 7 -24.93 -29.49 -29.59
N LEU A 8 -24.44 -28.53 -28.80
CA LEU A 8 -23.31 -28.70 -27.91
C LEU A 8 -23.83 -28.70 -26.46
N LEU A 9 -24.07 -29.89 -25.91
CA LEU A 9 -24.30 -30.07 -24.48
C LEU A 9 -23.94 -31.48 -23.99
N PHE A 10 -22.80 -32.03 -24.42
CA PHE A 10 -22.12 -33.11 -23.69
C PHE A 10 -20.59 -32.96 -23.78
N PHE A 11 -19.96 -32.76 -22.62
CA PHE A 11 -18.52 -32.92 -22.42
C PHE A 11 -18.21 -34.43 -22.43
N VAL A 12 -17.43 -34.88 -23.41
CA VAL A 12 -16.66 -36.13 -23.30
C VAL A 12 -15.20 -35.73 -23.45
N ASP A 13 -14.53 -35.47 -22.32
CA ASP A 13 -13.07 -35.41 -22.28
C ASP A 13 -12.55 -36.86 -22.34
N ASN A 14 -12.18 -37.30 -23.54
CA ASN A 14 -11.09 -38.24 -23.72
C ASN A 14 -10.09 -37.56 -24.67
N VAL A 15 -9.42 -36.53 -24.15
CA VAL A 15 -8.25 -35.94 -24.84
C VAL A 15 -7.07 -36.87 -24.55
N VAL A 16 -6.96 -37.92 -25.35
CA VAL A 16 -5.66 -38.49 -25.69
C VAL A 16 -5.00 -37.46 -26.60
N GLU A 17 -3.86 -36.92 -26.18
CA GLU A 17 -3.04 -36.02 -26.99
C GLU A 17 -2.77 -36.67 -28.36
N ASN A 18 -3.41 -36.13 -29.39
CA ASN A 18 -2.97 -36.38 -30.76
C ASN A 18 -2.98 -35.05 -31.51
N LYS A 19 -1.77 -34.57 -31.80
CA LYS A 19 -1.49 -33.43 -32.67
C LYS A 19 -2.03 -33.76 -34.07
N ASN A 20 -3.25 -33.32 -34.38
CA ASN A 20 -3.73 -33.00 -35.72
C ASN A 20 -5.08 -32.28 -35.61
N ARG A 21 -5.08 -30.94 -35.70
CA ARG A 21 -6.28 -30.12 -35.82
C ARG A 21 -6.91 -30.32 -37.21
N ALA A 22 -7.62 -31.43 -37.38
CA ALA A 22 -8.70 -31.56 -38.35
C ALA A 22 -10.00 -31.48 -37.56
N ASN A 23 -11.00 -30.73 -38.06
CA ASN A 23 -12.31 -30.55 -37.45
C ASN A 23 -12.77 -31.82 -36.72
N SER A 24 -12.86 -31.74 -35.39
CA SER A 24 -13.29 -32.84 -34.53
C SER A 24 -14.79 -33.08 -34.75
N LEU A 25 -15.12 -33.73 -35.86
CA LEU A 25 -16.45 -34.25 -36.15
C LEU A 25 -16.69 -35.41 -35.20
N VAL A 26 -17.56 -35.19 -34.22
CA VAL A 26 -18.00 -36.23 -33.28
C VAL A 26 -19.35 -36.76 -33.76
N HIS A 27 -19.43 -38.06 -34.00
CA HIS A 27 -20.71 -38.72 -34.27
C HIS A 27 -21.46 -38.96 -32.95
N MET A 28 -22.68 -38.44 -32.83
CA MET A 28 -23.55 -38.61 -31.66
C MET A 28 -24.88 -39.29 -32.05
N PRO A 29 -25.37 -40.27 -31.29
CA PRO A 29 -26.69 -40.86 -31.47
C PRO A 29 -27.80 -39.78 -31.42
N PRO A 30 -28.73 -39.73 -32.39
CA PRO A 30 -29.81 -38.75 -32.43
C PRO A 30 -30.68 -38.72 -31.16
N GLU A 31 -30.81 -39.85 -30.48
CA GLU A 31 -31.59 -40.01 -29.25
C GLU A 31 -31.00 -39.21 -28.07
N LEU A 32 -29.72 -38.83 -28.15
CA LEU A 32 -29.03 -37.99 -27.15
C LEU A 32 -29.06 -36.50 -27.50
N LEU A 33 -29.58 -36.13 -28.67
CA LEU A 33 -29.64 -34.75 -29.13
C LEU A 33 -30.96 -34.11 -28.71
N ILE A 34 -30.86 -33.01 -27.94
CA ILE A 34 -32.00 -32.16 -27.62
C ILE A 34 -32.01 -31.03 -28.65
N PRO A 35 -33.02 -30.95 -29.55
CA PRO A 35 -33.14 -29.83 -30.47
C PRO A 35 -33.45 -28.58 -29.65
N LEU A 36 -32.62 -27.55 -29.82
CA LEU A 36 -32.86 -26.23 -29.26
C LEU A 36 -33.32 -25.33 -30.41
N ASP A 37 -34.52 -24.78 -30.31
CA ASP A 37 -35.05 -23.79 -31.27
C ASP A 37 -34.47 -22.39 -31.01
N LEU A 38 -33.14 -22.33 -30.88
CA LEU A 38 -32.40 -21.10 -30.61
C LEU A 38 -31.40 -20.83 -31.72
N PRO A 39 -31.34 -19.60 -32.26
CA PRO A 39 -30.28 -19.22 -33.18
C PRO A 39 -28.91 -19.41 -32.54
N ILE A 40 -27.95 -19.94 -33.29
CA ILE A 40 -26.56 -20.18 -32.82
C ILE A 40 -25.93 -18.89 -32.29
N ASP A 41 -26.25 -17.74 -32.90
CA ASP A 41 -25.71 -16.45 -32.46
C ASP A 41 -26.20 -16.05 -31.07
N VAL A 42 -27.44 -16.43 -30.70
CA VAL A 42 -27.95 -16.24 -29.35
C VAL A 42 -27.22 -17.16 -28.37
N LEU A 43 -27.02 -18.43 -28.74
CA LEU A 43 -26.27 -19.39 -27.91
C LEU A 43 -24.84 -18.91 -27.62
N ARG A 44 -24.17 -18.30 -28.61
CA ARG A 44 -22.82 -17.72 -28.45
C ARG A 44 -22.74 -16.67 -27.35
N VAL A 45 -23.74 -15.80 -27.25
CA VAL A 45 -23.79 -14.76 -26.21
C VAL A 45 -23.96 -15.38 -24.82
N PHE A 46 -24.76 -16.45 -24.70
CA PHE A 46 -24.95 -17.14 -23.41
C PHE A 46 -23.66 -17.76 -22.85
N TYR A 47 -22.67 -18.09 -23.68
CA TYR A 47 -21.37 -18.55 -23.17
C TYR A 47 -20.58 -17.46 -22.42
N LEU A 48 -20.86 -16.18 -22.68
CA LEU A 48 -20.24 -15.06 -21.96
C LEU A 48 -20.96 -14.70 -20.66
N PHE A 49 -22.17 -15.23 -20.47
CA PHE A 49 -23.03 -14.88 -19.34
C PHE A 49 -22.40 -15.16 -17.97
N PRO A 50 -21.72 -16.31 -17.73
CA PRO A 50 -21.03 -16.55 -16.46
C PRO A 50 -20.03 -15.45 -16.11
N SER A 51 -19.21 -15.03 -17.08
CA SER A 51 -18.20 -13.99 -16.89
C SER A 51 -18.82 -12.62 -16.61
N LEU A 52 -19.90 -12.28 -17.32
CA LEU A 52 -20.64 -11.05 -17.08
C LEU A 52 -21.23 -11.02 -15.66
N MET A 53 -21.87 -12.11 -15.26
CA MET A 53 -22.47 -12.24 -13.92
C MET A 53 -21.41 -12.17 -12.83
N HIS A 54 -20.26 -12.81 -13.03
CA HIS A 54 -19.15 -12.75 -12.09
C HIS A 54 -18.60 -11.32 -11.93
N ARG A 55 -18.46 -10.56 -13.04
CA ARG A 55 -18.02 -9.17 -13.00
C ARG A 55 -19.06 -8.26 -12.33
N LEU A 56 -20.35 -8.46 -12.62
CA LEU A 56 -21.44 -7.73 -11.99
C LEU A 56 -21.45 -7.95 -10.47
N GLU A 57 -21.38 -9.22 -10.03
CA GLU A 57 -21.30 -9.59 -8.61
C GLU A 57 -20.12 -8.89 -7.92
N SER A 58 -18.94 -8.94 -8.53
CA SER A 58 -17.72 -8.35 -7.97
C SER A 58 -17.83 -6.83 -7.82
N LEU A 59 -18.42 -6.15 -8.82
CA LEU A 59 -18.69 -4.70 -8.75
C LEU A 59 -19.77 -4.36 -7.71
N MET A 60 -20.80 -5.19 -7.58
CA MET A 60 -21.84 -5.00 -6.58
C MET A 60 -21.27 -5.13 -5.17
N LEU A 61 -20.39 -6.10 -4.92
CA LEU A 61 -19.67 -6.26 -3.65
C LEU A 61 -18.79 -5.04 -3.35
N ALA A 62 -18.04 -4.53 -4.34
CA ALA A 62 -17.25 -3.32 -4.18
C ALA A 62 -18.13 -2.09 -3.88
N SER A 63 -19.28 -1.95 -4.54
CA SER A 63 -20.24 -0.88 -4.26
C SER A 63 -20.88 -1.01 -2.87
N GLN A 64 -21.12 -2.24 -2.39
CA GLN A 64 -21.60 -2.49 -1.05
C GLN A 64 -20.55 -2.07 -0.01
N LEU A 65 -19.30 -2.51 -0.16
CA LEU A 65 -18.22 -2.13 0.75
C LEU A 65 -18.02 -0.61 0.79
N ARG A 66 -18.07 0.06 -0.37
CA ARG A 66 -18.05 1.52 -0.46
C ARG A 66 -19.13 2.17 0.40
N SER A 67 -20.34 1.62 0.35
CA SER A 67 -21.50 2.11 1.10
C SER A 67 -21.36 1.87 2.60
N GLU A 68 -20.68 0.79 3.02
CA GLU A 68 -20.39 0.48 4.43
C GLU A 68 -19.32 1.40 5.04
N ILE A 69 -18.33 1.83 4.24
CA ILE A 69 -17.34 2.84 4.64
C ILE A 69 -18.00 4.23 4.76
N ALA A 70 -19.01 4.51 3.93
CA ALA A 70 -19.89 5.67 4.01
C ALA A 70 -19.21 7.06 3.93
N TYR A 71 -18.10 7.18 3.18
CA TYR A 71 -17.48 8.48 2.88
C TYR A 71 -18.28 9.23 1.80
N ARG A 72 -18.63 10.50 2.05
CA ARG A 72 -19.54 11.29 1.19
C ARG A 72 -18.90 12.49 0.49
N ASP A 73 -17.71 12.89 0.91
CA ASP A 73 -17.10 14.15 0.43
C ASP A 73 -16.47 14.01 -0.97
N SER A 74 -16.30 12.79 -1.48
CA SER A 74 -15.80 12.52 -2.83
C SER A 74 -16.44 11.24 -3.37
N ASP A 75 -16.75 11.23 -4.67
CA ASP A 75 -17.31 10.05 -5.33
C ASP A 75 -16.19 9.07 -5.67
N ILE A 76 -15.96 8.12 -4.75
CA ILE A 76 -14.98 7.04 -4.93
C ILE A 76 -15.58 6.01 -5.89
N SER A 77 -14.86 5.66 -6.95
CA SER A 77 -15.23 4.67 -7.94
C SER A 77 -15.31 3.28 -7.33
N SER A 78 -16.37 2.53 -7.64
CA SER A 78 -16.42 1.11 -7.25
C SER A 78 -15.36 0.26 -7.97
N PHE A 79 -14.75 0.76 -9.06
CA PHE A 79 -13.67 0.05 -9.74
C PHE A 79 -12.37 0.06 -8.94
N VAL A 80 -11.98 1.19 -8.33
CA VAL A 80 -10.74 1.24 -7.50
C VAL A 80 -10.90 0.39 -6.23
N ILE A 81 -12.13 0.30 -5.69
CA ILE A 81 -12.44 -0.57 -4.56
C ILE A 81 -12.37 -2.04 -4.97
N LEU A 82 -12.89 -2.37 -6.16
CA LEU A 82 -12.75 -3.72 -6.72
C LEU A 82 -11.27 -4.08 -6.92
N GLU A 83 -10.45 -3.15 -7.41
CA GLU A 83 -9.00 -3.34 -7.54
C GLU A 83 -8.34 -3.63 -6.18
N ALA A 84 -8.63 -2.82 -5.15
CA ALA A 84 -8.15 -3.02 -3.79
C ALA A 84 -8.61 -4.33 -3.13
N MET A 85 -9.66 -4.98 -3.66
CA MET A 85 -10.21 -6.24 -3.16
C MET A 85 -9.74 -7.46 -3.98
N THR A 86 -8.98 -7.27 -5.06
CA THR A 86 -8.61 -8.34 -6.01
C THR A 86 -7.14 -8.71 -5.87
N THR A 87 -6.86 -9.97 -5.58
CA THR A 87 -5.48 -10.46 -5.46
C THR A 87 -4.93 -10.93 -6.81
N LEU A 88 -3.60 -11.04 -6.93
CA LEU A 88 -2.95 -11.60 -8.12
C LEU A 88 -3.44 -13.02 -8.48
N ARG A 89 -3.97 -13.78 -7.51
CA ARG A 89 -4.52 -15.14 -7.74
C ARG A 89 -5.77 -15.13 -8.62
N CYS A 90 -6.43 -13.98 -8.78
CA CYS A 90 -7.56 -13.85 -9.69
C CYS A 90 -7.17 -13.85 -11.17
N CYS A 91 -5.89 -13.60 -11.50
CA CYS A 91 -5.41 -13.48 -12.88
C CYS A 91 -6.21 -12.44 -13.69
N GLU A 92 -6.56 -11.33 -13.04
CA GLU A 92 -7.17 -10.15 -13.67
C GLU A 92 -6.07 -9.17 -14.13
N ASP A 93 -6.42 -8.21 -14.98
CA ASP A 93 -5.50 -7.17 -15.48
C ASP A 93 -5.17 -6.11 -14.41
N PHE A 94 -5.71 -6.24 -13.19
CA PHE A 94 -5.54 -5.32 -12.07
C PHE A 94 -5.44 -6.09 -10.76
N SER A 95 -4.77 -5.52 -9.76
CA SER A 95 -4.56 -6.14 -8.45
C SER A 95 -4.37 -5.09 -7.35
N MET A 96 -4.55 -5.52 -6.10
CA MET A 96 -4.42 -4.66 -4.93
C MET A 96 -2.97 -4.24 -4.62
N GLU A 97 -1.97 -4.97 -5.12
CA GLU A 97 -0.53 -4.82 -4.84
C GLU A 97 -0.03 -3.36 -4.91
N ARG A 98 -0.32 -2.63 -5.99
CA ARG A 98 0.13 -1.23 -6.12
C ARG A 98 -0.57 -0.30 -5.11
N LEU A 99 -1.82 -0.60 -4.78
CA LEU A 99 -2.60 0.15 -3.80
C LEU A 99 -2.16 -0.19 -2.37
N GLU A 100 -1.77 -1.44 -2.10
CA GLU A 100 -1.17 -1.89 -0.83
C GLU A 100 0.09 -1.07 -0.56
N LEU A 101 1.02 -1.02 -1.52
CA LEU A 101 2.27 -0.26 -1.39
C LEU A 101 2.04 1.21 -1.01
N LEU A 102 1.08 1.86 -1.69
CA LEU A 102 0.74 3.25 -1.42
C LEU A 102 0.01 3.40 -0.07
N GLY A 103 -0.89 2.48 0.24
CA GLY A 103 -1.66 2.42 1.47
C GLY A 103 -0.80 2.24 2.71
N ASP A 104 0.24 1.39 2.64
CA ASP A 104 1.26 1.20 3.67
C ASP A 104 1.94 2.53 4.01
N SER A 105 2.40 3.28 3.00
CA SER A 105 3.00 4.60 3.21
C SER A 105 2.01 5.63 3.78
N VAL A 106 0.74 5.62 3.35
CA VAL A 106 -0.31 6.50 3.89
C VAL A 106 -0.63 6.18 5.35
N LEU A 107 -0.74 4.89 5.68
CA LEU A 107 -0.98 4.40 7.03
C LEU A 107 0.18 4.78 7.97
N LYS A 108 1.43 4.56 7.53
CA LYS A 108 2.64 4.99 8.26
C LYS A 108 2.62 6.49 8.53
N TYR A 109 2.32 7.31 7.53
CA TYR A 109 2.21 8.76 7.69
C TYR A 109 1.12 9.16 8.69
N ALA A 110 -0.10 8.64 8.53
CA ALA A 110 -1.24 8.98 9.37
C ALA A 110 -0.98 8.65 10.85
N VAL A 111 -0.49 7.44 11.13
CA VAL A 111 -0.17 7.00 12.49
C VAL A 111 1.05 7.76 13.04
N SER A 112 2.08 7.99 12.24
CA SER A 112 3.22 8.83 12.65
C SER A 112 2.80 10.25 13.03
N ALA A 113 1.94 10.88 12.23
CA ALA A 113 1.44 12.23 12.49
C ALA A 113 0.62 12.27 13.79
N HIS A 114 -0.28 11.31 13.99
CA HIS A 114 -1.06 11.19 15.22
C HIS A 114 -0.15 10.99 16.44
N LEU A 115 0.75 9.99 16.42
CA LEU A 115 1.66 9.72 17.54
C LEU A 115 2.60 10.90 17.84
N PHE A 116 3.06 11.60 16.80
CA PHE A 116 3.89 12.79 16.95
C PHE A 116 3.15 13.91 17.70
N MET A 117 1.85 14.11 17.44
CA MET A 117 1.05 15.13 18.12
C MET A 117 0.60 14.70 19.51
N THR A 118 0.22 13.43 19.69
CA THR A 118 -0.28 12.90 20.97
C THR A 118 0.83 12.76 22.01
N PHE A 119 2.05 12.42 21.60
CA PHE A 119 3.16 12.13 22.52
C PHE A 119 4.32 13.11 22.38
N LEU A 120 4.16 14.31 22.95
CA LEU A 120 5.14 15.40 22.92
C LEU A 120 6.49 15.08 23.57
N ASN A 121 6.50 14.21 24.59
CA ASN A 121 7.69 13.89 25.40
C ASN A 121 8.39 12.57 25.03
N LYS A 122 7.94 11.88 23.96
CA LYS A 122 8.51 10.59 23.53
C LYS A 122 9.54 10.84 22.41
N HIS A 123 10.66 10.12 22.45
CA HIS A 123 11.69 10.17 21.41
C HIS A 123 11.39 9.19 20.27
N GLU A 124 12.16 9.28 19.17
CA GLU A 124 12.02 8.48 17.94
C GLU A 124 11.77 7.00 18.20
N GLY A 125 12.67 6.30 18.90
CA GLY A 125 12.53 4.87 19.15
C GLY A 125 11.23 4.46 19.88
N GLN A 126 10.74 5.29 20.80
CA GLN A 126 9.47 5.04 21.51
C GLN A 126 8.25 5.27 20.61
N LEU A 127 8.33 6.23 19.68
CA LEU A 127 7.28 6.51 18.69
C LEU A 127 7.28 5.42 17.61
N SER A 128 8.46 5.02 17.13
CA SER A 128 8.65 3.93 16.17
C SER A 128 8.12 2.58 16.69
N SER A 129 8.38 2.25 17.96
CA SER A 129 7.81 1.03 18.59
C SER A 129 6.28 1.08 18.62
N ARG A 130 5.69 2.19 19.08
CA ARG A 130 4.23 2.37 19.13
C ARG A 130 3.60 2.31 17.75
N ARG A 131 4.21 2.98 16.76
CA ARG A 131 3.77 2.91 15.37
C ARG A 131 3.71 1.45 14.92
N GLN A 132 4.77 0.67 15.14
CA GLN A 132 4.83 -0.74 14.75
C GLN A 132 3.77 -1.59 15.46
N GLU A 133 3.48 -1.34 16.74
CA GLU A 133 2.40 -2.00 17.48
C GLU A 133 1.03 -1.72 16.84
N THR A 134 0.78 -0.46 16.44
CA THR A 134 -0.47 -0.04 15.78
C THR A 134 -0.61 -0.59 14.36
N ILE A 135 0.45 -0.55 13.54
CA ILE A 135 0.37 -0.87 12.10
C ILE A 135 0.83 -2.29 11.73
N CYS A 136 1.17 -3.15 12.71
CA CYS A 136 1.61 -4.50 12.36
C CYS A 136 0.50 -5.32 11.67
N ASN A 137 0.90 -6.24 10.79
CA ASN A 137 -0.02 -7.09 10.02
C ASN A 137 -1.01 -7.86 10.92
N ALA A 138 -0.62 -8.23 12.14
CA ALA A 138 -1.51 -8.89 13.09
C ALA A 138 -2.65 -7.97 13.56
N THR A 139 -2.35 -6.69 13.82
CA THR A 139 -3.35 -5.67 14.16
C THR A 139 -4.24 -5.39 12.95
N LEU A 140 -3.68 -5.17 11.77
CA LEU A 140 -4.44 -4.92 10.54
C LEU A 140 -5.35 -6.09 10.18
N TYR A 141 -4.85 -7.32 10.29
CA TYR A 141 -5.66 -8.54 10.15
C TYR A 141 -6.84 -8.55 11.12
N ARG A 142 -6.61 -8.26 12.41
CA ARG A 142 -7.68 -8.21 13.42
C ARG A 142 -8.75 -7.18 13.03
N LEU A 143 -8.35 -5.97 12.66
CA LEU A 143 -9.27 -4.90 12.25
C LEU A 143 -10.05 -5.25 10.98
N GLY A 144 -9.40 -5.87 10.00
CA GLY A 144 -10.04 -6.37 8.78
C GLY A 144 -11.11 -7.41 9.07
N ILE A 145 -10.81 -8.37 9.96
CA ILE A 145 -11.76 -9.39 10.42
C ILE A 145 -12.96 -8.77 11.15
N GLU A 146 -12.73 -7.79 12.03
CA GLU A 146 -13.80 -7.06 12.74
C GLU A 146 -14.75 -6.32 11.77
N ARG A 147 -14.23 -5.85 10.63
CA ARG A 147 -15.00 -5.25 9.54
C ARG A 147 -15.49 -6.24 8.47
N ARG A 148 -15.27 -7.54 8.69
CA ARG A 148 -15.68 -8.64 7.78
C ARG A 148 -15.17 -8.48 6.34
N ILE A 149 -14.03 -7.82 6.12
CA ILE A 149 -13.52 -7.55 4.75
C ILE A 149 -13.17 -8.83 3.97
N GLN A 150 -12.87 -9.92 4.68
CA GLN A 150 -12.58 -11.22 4.05
C GLN A 150 -13.73 -11.77 3.20
N GLY A 151 -14.98 -11.33 3.44
CA GLY A 151 -16.12 -11.71 2.60
C GLY A 151 -16.09 -11.04 1.21
N TYR A 152 -15.43 -9.89 1.12
CA TYR A 152 -15.33 -9.06 -0.06
C TYR A 152 -14.14 -9.46 -0.95
N ILE A 153 -13.02 -9.88 -0.36
CA ILE A 153 -11.79 -10.22 -1.07
C ILE A 153 -12.03 -11.28 -2.16
N ARG A 154 -11.54 -11.00 -3.37
CA ARG A 154 -11.50 -11.92 -4.51
C ARG A 154 -10.10 -12.52 -4.60
N ASP A 155 -10.04 -13.84 -4.46
CA ASP A 155 -8.77 -14.53 -4.22
C ASP A 155 -8.50 -15.76 -5.10
N ALA A 156 -9.30 -15.96 -6.13
CA ALA A 156 -9.18 -17.09 -7.02
C ALA A 156 -9.62 -16.72 -8.43
N ALA A 157 -8.92 -17.27 -9.42
CA ALA A 157 -9.28 -17.14 -10.83
C ALA A 157 -10.69 -17.70 -11.08
N PHE A 158 -11.44 -16.98 -11.89
CA PHE A 158 -12.80 -17.38 -12.25
C PHE A 158 -12.77 -18.56 -13.25
N ASP A 159 -13.45 -19.66 -12.91
CA ASP A 159 -13.69 -20.77 -13.84
C ASP A 159 -15.16 -20.78 -14.30
N PRO A 160 -15.45 -20.31 -15.53
CA PRO A 160 -16.82 -20.29 -16.07
C PRO A 160 -17.51 -21.66 -16.09
N ARG A 161 -16.73 -22.76 -16.12
CA ARG A 161 -17.28 -24.13 -16.17
C ARG A 161 -17.86 -24.58 -14.82
N ARG A 162 -17.44 -23.93 -13.74
CA ARG A 162 -17.94 -24.18 -12.37
C ARG A 162 -19.02 -23.19 -11.96
N TRP A 163 -19.27 -22.14 -12.75
CA TRP A 163 -20.32 -21.18 -12.47
C TRP A 163 -21.69 -21.85 -12.61
N LEU A 164 -22.55 -21.62 -11.61
CA LEU A 164 -23.91 -22.13 -11.57
C LEU A 164 -24.86 -20.95 -11.45
N ALA A 165 -25.91 -20.95 -12.28
CA ALA A 165 -26.97 -19.97 -12.09
C ALA A 165 -27.72 -20.27 -10.77
N PRO A 166 -28.30 -19.25 -10.11
CA PRO A 166 -29.12 -19.46 -8.92
C PRO A 166 -30.17 -20.56 -9.13
N GLY A 167 -30.21 -21.54 -8.22
CA GLY A 167 -31.13 -22.67 -8.29
C GLY A 167 -30.69 -23.87 -9.14
N GLN A 168 -29.48 -23.85 -9.72
CA GLN A 168 -28.93 -24.99 -10.47
C GLN A 168 -28.02 -25.89 -9.62
N LEU A 169 -28.02 -27.19 -9.93
CA LEU A 169 -27.15 -28.18 -9.30
C LEU A 169 -25.83 -28.33 -10.07
N SER A 170 -24.72 -28.49 -9.34
CA SER A 170 -23.41 -28.76 -9.92
C SER A 170 -23.41 -30.10 -10.65
N ARG A 171 -23.02 -30.10 -11.92
CA ARG A 171 -22.83 -31.34 -12.70
C ARG A 171 -21.57 -32.12 -12.29
N ARG A 172 -20.60 -31.46 -11.66
CA ARG A 172 -19.36 -32.04 -11.16
C ARG A 172 -19.20 -31.62 -9.69
N PRO A 173 -19.88 -32.31 -8.75
CA PRO A 173 -19.80 -31.92 -7.36
C PRO A 173 -18.37 -32.11 -6.84
N CYS A 174 -17.82 -31.08 -6.20
CA CYS A 174 -16.60 -31.16 -5.41
C CYS A 174 -17.02 -31.37 -3.95
N PRO A 175 -16.89 -32.60 -3.39
CA PRO A 175 -17.22 -32.86 -2.00
C PRO A 175 -16.45 -31.91 -1.09
N CYS A 176 -17.14 -31.36 -0.10
CA CYS A 176 -16.53 -30.48 0.89
C CYS A 176 -15.89 -31.34 1.99
N GLU A 177 -14.57 -31.55 1.90
CA GLU A 177 -13.75 -32.18 2.95
C GLU A 177 -13.23 -31.17 3.97
N CYS A 178 -13.75 -29.94 3.94
CA CYS A 178 -13.33 -28.87 4.82
C CYS A 178 -13.58 -29.22 6.29
N PRO A 179 -12.70 -28.81 7.21
CA PRO A 179 -12.83 -29.07 8.66
C PRO A 179 -14.05 -28.40 9.30
N VAL A 180 -14.75 -27.53 8.57
CA VAL A 180 -15.96 -26.84 9.00
C VAL A 180 -17.19 -27.60 8.49
N ASN A 181 -17.88 -28.27 9.43
CA ASN A 181 -19.11 -29.03 9.18
C ASN A 181 -20.37 -28.14 9.20
N SER A 182 -20.30 -26.93 8.66
CA SER A 182 -21.51 -26.15 8.45
C SER A 182 -22.15 -26.52 7.12
N GLU A 183 -23.46 -26.76 7.15
CA GLU A 183 -24.29 -26.93 5.94
C GLU A 183 -24.65 -25.60 5.30
N VAL A 184 -24.50 -24.51 6.05
CA VAL A 184 -24.78 -23.13 5.64
C VAL A 184 -23.44 -22.39 5.53
N VAL A 185 -23.28 -21.54 4.52
CA VAL A 185 -22.20 -20.53 4.49
C VAL A 185 -22.33 -19.71 5.78
N THR A 186 -21.56 -20.03 6.81
CA THR A 186 -21.65 -19.33 8.09
C THR A 186 -21.16 -17.91 7.92
N GLU A 187 -21.83 -16.97 8.59
CA GLU A 187 -21.25 -15.64 8.83
C GLU A 187 -20.01 -15.72 9.74
N ASP A 188 -19.80 -16.88 10.38
CA ASP A 188 -18.71 -17.12 11.31
C ASP A 188 -17.39 -17.38 10.59
N ILE A 189 -16.41 -16.55 10.94
CA ILE A 189 -15.04 -16.63 10.46
C ILE A 189 -14.30 -17.63 11.34
N HIS A 190 -13.86 -18.74 10.77
CA HIS A 190 -13.05 -19.73 11.48
C HIS A 190 -11.57 -19.45 11.29
N ARG A 191 -10.82 -19.36 12.41
CA ARG A 191 -9.36 -19.35 12.40
C ARG A 191 -8.86 -20.78 12.37
N ILE A 192 -8.05 -21.12 11.37
CA ILE A 192 -7.44 -22.44 11.24
C ILE A 192 -5.94 -22.29 11.05
N ASP A 193 -5.18 -22.90 11.95
CA ASP A 193 -3.71 -22.85 11.97
C ASP A 193 -3.07 -24.03 11.19
N ASP A 194 -3.89 -24.87 10.56
CA ASP A 194 -3.44 -26.05 9.83
C ASP A 194 -2.84 -25.69 8.46
N LYS A 195 -1.55 -25.99 8.29
CA LYS A 195 -0.78 -25.75 7.06
C LYS A 195 -1.15 -26.69 5.91
N SER A 196 -1.96 -27.72 6.15
CA SER A 196 -2.41 -28.67 5.12
C SER A 196 -3.55 -28.13 4.23
N ILE A 197 -4.15 -26.98 4.60
CA ILE A 197 -5.25 -26.38 3.84
C ILE A 197 -4.70 -25.67 2.59
N ILE A 198 -5.25 -26.06 1.44
CA ILE A 198 -4.93 -25.45 0.15
C ILE A 198 -5.68 -24.11 0.04
N ILE A 199 -4.94 -23.01 0.11
CA ILE A 199 -5.44 -21.63 -0.11
C ILE A 199 -5.95 -21.49 -1.55
N GLY A 200 -7.02 -20.71 -1.75
CA GLY A 200 -7.59 -20.44 -3.07
C GLY A 200 -8.48 -21.55 -3.66
N LYS A 201 -8.62 -22.71 -2.99
CA LYS A 201 -9.56 -23.76 -3.41
C LYS A 201 -10.92 -23.58 -2.75
N ALA A 202 -11.92 -23.18 -3.54
CA ALA A 202 -13.32 -23.13 -3.10
C ALA A 202 -14.02 -24.48 -3.27
N CYS A 203 -14.74 -24.90 -2.23
CA CYS A 203 -15.61 -26.08 -2.27
C CYS A 203 -17.04 -25.70 -2.69
N ASP A 204 -17.87 -26.69 -3.02
CA ASP A 204 -19.24 -26.46 -3.49
C ASP A 204 -20.19 -25.94 -2.39
N LYS A 205 -19.79 -26.04 -1.11
CA LYS A 205 -20.48 -25.37 0.01
C LYS A 205 -20.11 -23.89 0.15
N GLY A 206 -19.23 -23.35 -0.70
CA GLY A 206 -18.85 -21.93 -0.71
C GLY A 206 -17.76 -21.54 0.30
N HIS A 207 -17.12 -22.50 0.98
CA HIS A 207 -15.99 -22.19 1.87
C HIS A 207 -14.81 -21.63 1.08
N ARG A 208 -14.23 -20.54 1.59
CA ARG A 208 -13.07 -19.85 1.04
C ARG A 208 -12.01 -19.72 2.13
N TRP A 209 -10.75 -19.95 1.76
CA TRP A 209 -9.60 -19.88 2.66
C TRP A 209 -8.72 -18.73 2.22
N ILE A 210 -8.49 -17.77 3.11
CA ILE A 210 -7.71 -16.56 2.83
C ILE A 210 -6.59 -16.47 3.88
N CYS A 211 -5.39 -16.15 3.41
CA CYS A 211 -4.24 -15.93 4.29
C CYS A 211 -4.45 -14.68 5.14
N SER A 212 -3.99 -14.68 6.39
CA SER A 212 -4.02 -13.50 7.27
C SER A 212 -3.29 -12.31 6.65
N LYS A 213 -2.18 -12.57 5.94
CA LYS A 213 -1.43 -11.54 5.20
C LYS A 213 -2.29 -10.91 4.10
N THR A 214 -2.99 -11.69 3.28
CA THR A 214 -3.89 -11.15 2.24
C THR A 214 -4.97 -10.22 2.81
N ILE A 215 -5.43 -10.46 4.04
CA ILE A 215 -6.40 -9.57 4.70
C ILE A 215 -5.72 -8.28 5.17
N SER A 216 -4.52 -8.33 5.75
CA SER A 216 -3.78 -7.11 6.12
C SER A 216 -3.45 -6.26 4.89
N ASP A 217 -3.00 -6.91 3.82
CA ASP A 217 -2.62 -6.26 2.57
C ASP A 217 -3.84 -5.57 1.92
N CYS A 218 -5.01 -6.21 1.98
CA CYS A 218 -6.27 -5.60 1.51
C CYS A 218 -6.71 -4.40 2.37
N VAL A 219 -6.45 -4.38 3.68
CA VAL A 219 -6.70 -3.18 4.52
C VAL A 219 -5.86 -2.01 4.02
N GLU A 220 -4.57 -2.23 3.77
CA GLU A 220 -3.66 -1.22 3.23
C GLU A 220 -4.11 -0.78 1.84
N ALA A 221 -4.44 -1.71 0.95
CA ALA A 221 -4.93 -1.40 -0.38
C ALA A 221 -6.21 -0.56 -0.38
N LEU A 222 -7.15 -0.80 0.55
CA LEU A 222 -8.35 0.03 0.69
C LEU A 222 -8.01 1.46 1.14
N ILE A 223 -7.05 1.62 2.05
CA ILE A 223 -6.54 2.95 2.44
C ILE A 223 -5.90 3.64 1.22
N GLY A 224 -5.10 2.90 0.45
CA GLY A 224 -4.48 3.37 -0.79
C GLY A 224 -5.51 3.80 -1.84
N ALA A 225 -6.55 3.00 -2.08
CA ALA A 225 -7.62 3.30 -3.03
C ALA A 225 -8.32 4.63 -2.72
N TYR A 226 -8.68 4.84 -1.45
CA TYR A 226 -9.31 6.08 -1.02
C TYR A 226 -8.34 7.27 -1.08
N TYR A 227 -7.06 7.04 -0.81
CA TYR A 227 -6.04 8.08 -0.98
C TYR A 227 -5.87 8.52 -2.44
N VAL A 228 -5.90 7.58 -3.40
CA VAL A 228 -5.75 7.88 -4.83
C VAL A 228 -6.86 8.79 -5.34
N GLU A 229 -8.12 8.47 -5.02
CA GLU A 229 -9.27 9.22 -5.57
C GLU A 229 -9.73 10.40 -4.69
N GLY A 230 -9.61 10.29 -3.37
CA GLY A 230 -10.12 11.29 -2.42
C GLY A 230 -9.06 11.96 -1.53
N GLY A 231 -7.78 11.66 -1.74
CA GLY A 231 -6.67 12.24 -1.00
C GLY A 231 -6.64 11.85 0.49
N LEU A 232 -5.92 12.64 1.29
CA LEU A 232 -5.75 12.37 2.73
C LEU A 232 -7.08 12.34 3.50
N LYS A 233 -8.06 13.17 3.13
CA LYS A 233 -9.37 13.22 3.80
C LYS A 233 -10.11 11.88 3.69
N ALA A 234 -10.13 11.31 2.48
CA ALA A 234 -10.75 10.03 2.23
C ALA A 234 -9.99 8.88 2.91
N ALA A 235 -8.65 8.91 2.87
CA ALA A 235 -7.83 7.94 3.58
C ALA A 235 -8.07 7.95 5.10
N PHE A 236 -8.15 9.14 5.72
CA PHE A 236 -8.46 9.26 7.14
C PHE A 236 -9.87 8.77 7.48
N ALA A 237 -10.85 8.93 6.58
CA ALA A 237 -12.18 8.36 6.77
C ALA A 237 -12.15 6.83 6.81
N VAL A 238 -11.34 6.18 5.95
CA VAL A 238 -11.13 4.73 5.99
C VAL A 238 -10.40 4.29 7.25
N LEU A 239 -9.36 5.01 7.68
CA LEU A 239 -8.64 4.72 8.92
C LEU A 239 -9.58 4.79 10.14
N LYS A 240 -10.42 5.83 10.20
CA LYS A 240 -11.47 5.97 11.21
C LYS A 240 -12.49 4.83 11.12
N TRP A 241 -12.87 4.40 9.92
CA TRP A 241 -13.74 3.24 9.73
C TRP A 241 -13.08 1.97 10.27
N PHE A 242 -11.79 1.74 10.05
CA PHE A 242 -11.04 0.66 10.68
C PHE A 242 -10.76 0.85 12.18
N GLN A 243 -11.26 1.93 12.81
CA GLN A 243 -11.03 2.27 14.23
C GLN A 243 -9.55 2.51 14.55
N ILE A 244 -8.77 3.00 13.58
CA ILE A 244 -7.40 3.43 13.80
C ILE A 244 -7.42 4.90 14.25
N GLU A 245 -6.92 5.14 15.46
CA GLU A 245 -6.86 6.46 16.07
C GLU A 245 -5.96 7.40 15.23
N THR A 246 -6.58 8.41 14.62
CA THR A 246 -5.91 9.41 13.79
C THR A 246 -6.42 10.83 14.02
N GLU A 247 -7.44 10.99 14.86
CA GLU A 247 -7.96 12.30 15.24
C GLU A 247 -6.94 13.01 16.14
N ILE A 248 -6.73 14.30 15.90
CA ILE A 248 -5.82 15.13 16.67
C ILE A 248 -6.67 16.15 17.42
N GLU A 249 -6.54 16.14 18.74
CA GLU A 249 -7.23 17.11 19.60
C GLU A 249 -6.63 18.52 19.40
N GLU A 250 -7.50 19.54 19.32
CA GLU A 250 -7.06 20.94 19.12
C GLU A 250 -6.14 21.43 20.24
N GLU A 251 -6.32 20.93 21.47
CA GLU A 251 -5.49 21.26 22.63
C GLU A 251 -4.02 20.85 22.42
N LEU A 252 -3.78 19.67 21.84
CA LEU A 252 -2.44 19.15 21.55
C LEU A 252 -1.74 19.99 20.48
N ILE A 253 -2.48 20.48 19.49
CA ILE A 253 -1.95 21.38 18.45
C ILE A 253 -1.49 22.69 19.11
N MET A 254 -2.30 23.25 20.01
CA MET A 254 -1.96 24.48 20.73
C MET A 254 -0.75 24.31 21.64
N GLU A 255 -0.61 23.17 22.33
CA GLU A 255 0.56 22.84 23.14
C GLU A 255 1.82 22.71 22.27
N ALA A 256 1.73 21.99 21.15
CA ALA A 256 2.83 21.84 20.20
C ALA A 256 3.30 23.19 19.65
N LEU A 257 2.37 24.05 19.22
CA LEU A 257 2.66 25.40 18.73
C LEU A 257 3.26 26.30 19.82
N SER A 258 2.76 26.21 21.04
CA SER A 258 3.30 26.95 22.19
C SER A 258 4.75 26.53 22.47
N SER A 259 5.03 25.22 22.48
CA SER A 259 6.39 24.69 22.68
C SER A 259 7.37 25.15 21.59
N ALA A 260 6.92 25.18 20.33
CA ALA A 260 7.72 25.65 19.20
C ALA A 260 7.93 27.17 19.24
N SER A 261 6.94 27.93 19.72
CA SER A 261 6.99 29.40 19.83
C SER A 261 8.05 29.86 20.82
N VAL A 262 8.19 29.17 21.97
CA VAL A 262 9.22 29.49 22.97
C VAL A 262 10.63 29.37 22.37
N ARG A 263 10.82 28.46 21.41
CA ARG A 263 12.11 28.24 20.75
C ARG A 263 12.49 29.33 19.74
N ASN A 264 11.56 30.21 19.34
CA ASN A 264 11.85 31.31 18.40
C ASN A 264 12.83 32.35 18.98
N TYR A 265 12.96 32.44 20.31
CA TYR A 265 13.74 33.48 20.99
C TYR A 265 15.19 33.04 21.32
N LEU A 266 15.63 31.89 20.83
CA LEU A 266 17.02 31.43 21.01
C LEU A 266 17.99 32.28 20.15
N PRO A 267 19.17 32.64 20.66
CA PRO A 267 20.10 33.61 20.06
C PRO A 267 20.88 33.08 18.84
N LYS A 268 20.21 32.39 17.91
CA LYS A 268 20.80 31.73 16.73
C LYS A 268 20.20 32.24 15.41
N VAL A 269 19.77 33.51 15.40
CA VAL A 269 19.00 34.12 14.30
C VAL A 269 19.78 34.11 12.97
N ASP A 270 21.09 34.35 13.00
CA ASP A 270 21.93 34.44 11.79
C ASP A 270 21.98 33.13 10.97
N VAL A 271 22.04 31.98 11.65
CA VAL A 271 22.08 30.65 11.00
C VAL A 271 20.75 30.33 10.33
N VAL A 272 19.65 30.74 10.96
CA VAL A 272 18.29 30.53 10.45
C VAL A 272 18.07 31.36 9.19
N GLU A 273 18.43 32.64 9.20
CA GLU A 273 18.24 33.52 8.04
C GLU A 273 19.07 33.06 6.83
N LEU A 274 20.30 32.62 7.06
CA LEU A 274 21.16 32.08 6.00
C LEU A 274 20.55 30.82 5.37
N LEU A 275 19.98 29.94 6.20
CA LEU A 275 19.32 28.72 5.71
C LEU A 275 17.99 29.02 5.00
N GLU A 276 17.19 29.95 5.51
CA GLU A 276 15.95 30.41 4.86
C GLU A 276 16.24 31.00 3.47
N ALA A 277 17.26 31.84 3.35
CA ALA A 277 17.70 32.39 2.07
C ALA A 277 18.16 31.30 1.10
N LYS A 278 18.87 30.28 1.61
CA LYS A 278 19.37 29.16 0.83
C LYS A 278 18.27 28.24 0.31
N LEU A 279 17.29 27.92 1.17
CA LEU A 279 16.12 27.12 0.79
C LEU A 279 15.16 27.93 -0.11
N GLY A 280 15.17 29.26 0.01
CA GLY A 280 14.19 30.13 -0.63
C GLY A 280 12.81 30.03 0.02
N TYR A 281 12.78 29.74 1.33
CA TYR A 281 11.55 29.57 2.11
C TYR A 281 11.68 30.25 3.46
N THR A 282 10.66 31.00 3.85
CA THR A 282 10.59 31.67 5.17
C THR A 282 9.68 30.88 6.08
N PHE A 283 10.22 30.36 7.19
CA PHE A 283 9.47 29.61 8.16
C PHE A 283 8.66 30.55 9.06
N GLN A 284 7.37 30.29 9.20
CA GLN A 284 6.53 30.99 10.17
C GLN A 284 6.99 30.71 11.61
N MET A 285 7.43 29.47 11.87
CA MET A 285 7.85 28.98 13.19
C MET A 285 9.32 28.57 13.17
N LYS A 286 10.23 29.54 13.35
CA LYS A 286 11.70 29.34 13.33
C LYS A 286 12.18 28.31 14.36
N GLY A 287 11.47 28.16 15.48
CA GLY A 287 11.76 27.19 16.53
C GLY A 287 11.77 25.74 16.05
N LEU A 288 10.91 25.38 15.09
CA LEU A 288 10.89 24.05 14.48
C LEU A 288 12.14 23.81 13.61
N LEU A 289 12.61 24.84 12.92
CA LEU A 289 13.84 24.77 12.14
C LEU A 289 15.06 24.62 13.07
N ILE A 290 15.11 25.37 14.17
CA ILE A 290 16.18 25.23 15.18
C ILE A 290 16.19 23.81 15.76
N GLU A 291 15.02 23.25 16.06
CA GLU A 291 14.89 21.87 16.53
C GLU A 291 15.39 20.86 15.50
N ALA A 292 15.03 21.04 14.21
CA ALA A 292 15.49 20.18 13.12
C ALA A 292 17.01 20.22 12.90
N LEU A 293 17.67 21.33 13.26
CA LEU A 293 19.12 21.50 13.16
C LEU A 293 19.89 21.02 14.40
N THR A 294 19.21 20.62 15.49
CA THR A 294 19.86 20.33 16.77
C THR A 294 20.01 18.84 17.03
N HIS A 295 21.24 18.34 17.05
CA HIS A 295 21.56 16.94 17.34
C HIS A 295 21.43 16.62 18.84
N SER A 296 21.12 15.36 19.18
CA SER A 296 20.89 14.89 20.55
C SER A 296 22.09 15.12 21.50
N SER A 297 23.31 15.19 20.99
CA SER A 297 24.51 15.55 21.79
C SER A 297 24.45 16.95 22.41
N GLN A 298 23.59 17.84 21.91
CA GLN A 298 23.33 19.15 22.55
C GLN A 298 22.47 19.01 23.82
N GLN A 299 21.78 17.89 24.02
CA GLN A 299 21.00 17.65 25.25
C GLN A 299 21.90 17.53 26.49
N GLU A 300 23.11 16.98 26.32
CA GLU A 300 24.14 16.95 27.37
C GLU A 300 24.62 18.36 27.75
N SER A 301 24.44 19.33 26.86
CA SER A 301 24.78 20.75 27.06
C SER A 301 23.58 21.59 27.55
N GLY A 302 22.45 20.96 27.90
CA GLY A 302 21.27 21.61 28.48
C GLY A 302 20.12 21.93 27.50
N ALA A 303 20.20 21.49 26.24
CA ALA A 303 19.08 21.62 25.31
C ALA A 303 17.96 20.61 25.66
N THR A 304 16.70 21.07 25.69
CA THR A 304 15.53 20.20 25.95
C THR A 304 14.91 19.62 24.68
N TYR A 305 15.49 19.89 23.51
CA TYR A 305 14.95 19.55 22.20
C TYR A 305 16.04 18.99 21.29
N CYS A 306 15.65 18.11 20.37
CA CYS A 306 16.52 17.58 19.33
C CYS A 306 15.69 17.12 18.13
N TYR A 307 16.35 16.93 17.00
CA TYR A 307 15.67 16.63 15.75
C TYR A 307 14.99 15.25 15.70
N GLN A 308 15.29 14.33 16.62
CA GLN A 308 14.85 12.93 16.56
C GLN A 308 13.33 12.75 16.39
N ARG A 309 12.52 13.59 17.06
CA ARG A 309 11.05 13.53 16.90
C ARG A 309 10.62 13.99 15.51
N LEU A 310 11.29 15.01 14.98
CA LEU A 310 11.04 15.50 13.63
C LEU A 310 11.51 14.48 12.59
N GLU A 311 12.63 13.78 12.82
CA GLU A 311 13.12 12.66 11.97
C GLU A 311 12.04 11.59 11.86
N PHE A 312 11.49 11.13 12.99
CA PHE A 312 10.38 10.16 13.00
C PHE A 312 9.20 10.54 12.09
N LEU A 313 8.77 11.81 12.10
CA LEU A 313 7.69 12.31 11.24
C LEU A 313 8.18 12.52 9.80
N GLY A 314 9.39 13.04 9.62
CA GLY A 314 10.02 13.32 8.34
C GLY A 314 10.21 12.06 7.49
N ASP A 315 10.61 10.95 8.12
CA ASP A 315 10.68 9.61 7.49
C ASP A 315 9.35 9.25 6.85
N ALA A 316 8.26 9.38 7.60
CA ALA A 316 6.94 9.01 7.11
C ALA A 316 6.42 9.97 6.03
N VAL A 317 6.77 11.26 6.11
CA VAL A 317 6.46 12.27 5.09
C VAL A 317 7.22 12.00 3.79
N LEU A 318 8.50 11.65 3.85
CA LEU A 318 9.28 11.32 2.66
C LEU A 318 8.81 10.04 2.02
N ASP A 319 8.49 9.02 2.82
CA ASP A 319 7.97 7.73 2.35
C ASP A 319 6.68 7.93 1.55
N ILE A 320 5.67 8.63 2.09
CA ILE A 320 4.43 8.89 1.35
C ILE A 320 4.64 9.73 0.08
N LEU A 321 5.51 10.75 0.11
CA LEU A 321 5.75 11.60 -1.07
C LEU A 321 6.48 10.84 -2.18
N ILE A 322 7.49 10.05 -1.84
CA ILE A 322 8.27 9.26 -2.80
C ILE A 322 7.42 8.12 -3.34
N THR A 323 6.74 7.37 -2.47
CA THR A 323 5.83 6.28 -2.90
C THR A 323 4.73 6.82 -3.80
N ARG A 324 4.13 7.99 -3.50
CA ARG A 324 3.16 8.63 -4.38
C ARG A 324 3.77 9.02 -5.73
N HIS A 325 4.97 9.59 -5.74
CA HIS A 325 5.64 9.95 -6.99
C HIS A 325 5.93 8.70 -7.85
N LEU A 326 6.42 7.62 -7.24
CA LEU A 326 6.66 6.35 -7.93
C LEU A 326 5.36 5.75 -8.46
N PHE A 327 4.31 5.71 -7.64
CA PHE A 327 2.97 5.21 -8.02
C PHE A 327 2.39 5.95 -9.22
N LEU A 328 2.55 7.28 -9.29
CA LEU A 328 2.04 8.09 -10.40
C LEU A 328 2.90 8.00 -11.66
N SER A 329 4.22 7.91 -11.51
CA SER A 329 5.17 7.94 -12.62
C SER A 329 5.34 6.58 -13.30
N HIS A 330 5.14 5.49 -12.56
CA HIS A 330 5.35 4.11 -13.01
C HIS A 330 4.04 3.32 -12.95
N LYS A 331 3.17 3.54 -13.94
CA LYS A 331 1.83 2.94 -13.98
C LYS A 331 1.81 1.47 -14.38
N ASP A 332 2.77 1.07 -15.21
CA ASP A 332 2.86 -0.28 -15.80
C ASP A 332 3.93 -1.15 -15.12
N THR A 333 4.43 -0.72 -13.96
CA THR A 333 5.51 -1.36 -13.22
C THR A 333 4.94 -2.26 -12.14
N ASP A 334 5.52 -3.46 -12.00
CA ASP A 334 5.15 -4.43 -10.97
C ASP A 334 5.46 -3.91 -9.55
N GLU A 335 4.73 -4.39 -8.56
CA GLU A 335 4.94 -3.97 -7.17
C GLU A 335 6.36 -4.32 -6.67
N GLY A 336 6.92 -5.47 -7.07
CA GLY A 336 8.27 -5.85 -6.67
C GLY A 336 9.29 -4.80 -7.11
N GLU A 337 9.20 -4.34 -8.36
CA GLU A 337 10.05 -3.28 -8.89
C GLU A 337 9.78 -1.93 -8.21
N LEU A 338 8.52 -1.58 -7.93
CA LEU A 338 8.19 -0.36 -7.17
C LEU A 338 8.74 -0.37 -5.75
N THR A 339 8.71 -1.53 -5.09
CA THR A 339 9.26 -1.74 -3.74
C THR A 339 10.78 -1.62 -3.75
N ASP A 340 11.43 -2.17 -4.77
CA ASP A 340 12.87 -2.03 -4.99
C ASP A 340 13.25 -0.58 -5.26
N LEU A 341 12.51 0.12 -6.13
CA LEU A 341 12.69 1.55 -6.41
C LEU A 341 12.48 2.40 -5.16
N ARG A 342 11.45 2.10 -4.36
CA ARG A 342 11.17 2.76 -3.08
C ARG A 342 12.35 2.57 -2.13
N SER A 343 12.82 1.34 -1.95
CA SER A 343 13.94 1.01 -1.07
C SER A 343 15.27 1.62 -1.54
N ALA A 344 15.46 1.69 -2.86
CA ALA A 344 16.62 2.33 -3.46
C ALA A 344 16.57 3.86 -3.36
N SER A 345 15.38 4.46 -3.32
CA SER A 345 15.19 5.91 -3.24
C SER A 345 15.20 6.43 -1.79
N VAL A 346 14.44 5.76 -0.91
CA VAL A 346 14.29 6.08 0.51
C VAL A 346 15.39 5.36 1.29
N ASN A 347 16.62 5.85 1.20
CA ASN A 347 17.74 5.31 1.95
C ASN A 347 18.60 6.42 2.55
N ASN A 348 19.23 6.12 3.69
CA ASN A 348 20.03 7.08 4.45
C ASN A 348 21.21 7.64 3.65
N GLU A 349 21.78 6.83 2.74
CA GLU A 349 22.95 7.21 1.96
C GLU A 349 22.60 8.27 0.91
N ASN A 350 21.49 8.10 0.19
CA ASN A 350 20.96 9.09 -0.76
C ASN A 350 20.66 10.41 -0.05
N PHE A 351 20.02 10.36 1.13
CA PHE A 351 19.72 11.56 1.89
C PHE A 351 20.98 12.26 2.42
N ALA A 352 21.98 11.50 2.86
CA ALA A 352 23.28 12.05 3.24
C ALA A 352 23.98 12.73 2.05
N GLN A 353 24.00 12.10 0.87
CA GLN A 353 24.55 12.68 -0.35
C GLN A 353 23.84 13.98 -0.74
N VAL A 354 22.50 14.01 -0.68
CA VAL A 354 21.69 15.21 -0.96
C VAL A 354 22.02 16.32 0.04
N ALA A 355 22.08 16.02 1.33
CA ALA A 355 22.41 17.00 2.36
C ALA A 355 23.83 17.57 2.21
N VAL A 356 24.82 16.74 1.83
CA VAL A 356 26.17 17.21 1.53
C VAL A 356 26.20 18.07 0.28
N LYS A 357 25.58 17.61 -0.82
CA LYS A 357 25.50 18.33 -2.10
C LYS A 357 24.88 19.72 -1.95
N HIS A 358 23.88 19.85 -1.08
CA HIS A 358 23.24 21.13 -0.78
C HIS A 358 23.92 21.90 0.37
N ASN A 359 25.08 21.45 0.88
CA ASN A 359 25.80 22.02 2.01
C ASN A 359 24.90 22.31 3.22
N LEU A 360 24.05 21.35 3.56
CA LEU A 360 23.12 21.41 4.68
C LEU A 360 23.79 20.97 6.00
N HIS A 361 24.80 20.11 5.92
CA HIS A 361 25.62 19.67 7.04
C HIS A 361 26.28 20.82 7.82
N GLN A 362 26.55 21.96 7.18
CA GLN A 362 27.15 23.15 7.80
C GLN A 362 26.24 23.83 8.82
N PHE A 363 24.93 23.59 8.75
CA PHE A 363 23.92 24.19 9.64
C PHE A 363 23.61 23.30 10.84
N LEU A 364 24.14 22.07 10.87
CA LEU A 364 23.89 21.11 11.93
C LEU A 364 24.60 21.53 13.23
N GLN A 365 23.87 21.48 14.33
CA GLN A 365 24.34 21.86 15.65
C GLN A 365 24.58 20.62 16.50
N HIS A 366 25.84 20.35 16.85
CA HIS A 366 26.24 19.24 17.71
C HIS A 366 27.44 19.63 18.58
N SER A 367 27.61 18.94 19.72
CA SER A 367 28.75 19.13 20.63
C SER A 367 29.75 17.98 20.59
N SER A 368 29.60 17.04 19.64
CA SER A 368 30.46 15.85 19.53
C SER A 368 31.54 16.05 18.47
N GLY A 369 32.81 15.95 18.88
CA GLY A 369 33.96 15.96 17.97
C GLY A 369 34.01 14.71 17.07
N PHE A 370 33.64 13.55 17.61
CA PHE A 370 33.56 12.31 16.83
C PHE A 370 32.59 12.42 15.65
N LEU A 371 31.42 13.04 15.86
CA LEU A 371 30.46 13.28 14.78
C LEU A 371 31.01 14.26 13.73
N GLN A 372 31.76 15.29 14.16
CA GLN A 372 32.42 16.22 13.24
C GLN A 372 33.41 15.49 12.33
N ASP A 373 34.23 14.60 12.90
CA ASP A 373 35.23 13.84 12.16
C ASP A 373 34.56 12.96 11.11
N GLN A 374 33.47 12.26 11.48
CA GLN A 374 32.69 11.43 10.55
C GLN A 374 32.06 12.23 9.41
N ILE A 375 31.46 13.39 9.71
CA ILE A 375 30.89 14.27 8.67
C ILE A 375 32.00 14.75 7.72
N THR A 376 33.15 15.15 8.27
CA THR A 376 34.27 15.67 7.47
C THR A 376 34.86 14.59 6.57
N GLU A 377 35.06 13.38 7.08
CA GLU A 377 35.52 12.22 6.29
C GLU A 377 34.55 11.90 5.15
N TYR A 378 33.24 11.89 5.44
CA TYR A 378 32.21 11.63 4.45
C TYR A 378 32.16 12.70 3.35
N VAL A 379 32.21 13.99 3.71
CA VAL A 379 32.24 15.11 2.75
C VAL A 379 33.46 15.00 1.82
N ASN A 380 34.64 14.74 2.38
CA ASN A 380 35.87 14.55 1.60
C ASN A 380 35.78 13.35 0.64
N SER A 381 35.11 12.26 1.05
CA SER A 381 34.89 11.08 0.19
C SER A 381 33.97 11.37 -1.01
N LEU A 382 32.99 12.26 -0.84
CA LEU A 382 32.06 12.65 -1.91
C LEU A 382 32.67 13.66 -2.88
N GLU A 383 33.49 14.59 -2.38
CA GLU A 383 34.22 15.53 -3.23
C GLU A 383 35.25 14.81 -4.11
N SER A 384 35.98 13.83 -3.54
CA SER A 384 36.94 13.02 -4.29
C SER A 384 36.29 12.10 -5.33
N SER A 385 35.13 11.49 -5.03
CA SER A 385 34.40 10.65 -5.99
C SER A 385 33.72 11.43 -7.12
N SER A 386 33.45 12.74 -6.94
CA SER A 386 32.90 13.59 -8.00
C SER A 386 33.85 13.82 -9.19
N MET A 387 35.16 13.60 -9.01
CA MET A 387 36.19 13.72 -10.05
C MET A 387 36.34 12.44 -10.91
N ASP A 388 35.88 11.27 -10.42
CA ASP A 388 36.05 9.96 -11.08
C ASP A 388 34.70 9.27 -11.38
N ARG A 389 33.87 9.86 -12.25
CA ARG A 389 32.53 9.31 -12.61
C ARG A 389 32.54 8.01 -13.45
N ALA A 390 33.69 7.38 -13.70
CA ALA A 390 33.79 6.24 -14.62
C ALA A 390 34.03 4.86 -13.97
N SER A 391 34.25 4.77 -12.65
CA SER A 391 34.76 3.51 -12.07
C SER A 391 34.31 3.24 -10.63
N LEU A 392 33.03 2.99 -10.37
CA LEU A 392 32.59 2.61 -9.02
C LEU A 392 31.52 1.52 -9.03
N LEU A 393 31.99 0.26 -9.13
CA LEU A 393 31.27 -0.95 -8.71
C LEU A 393 32.09 -1.78 -7.70
N SER A 394 33.19 -1.26 -7.12
CA SER A 394 34.12 -2.11 -6.37
C SER A 394 34.74 -1.56 -5.08
N SER A 395 34.28 -0.45 -4.51
CA SER A 395 34.74 -0.02 -3.17
C SER A 395 33.55 0.16 -2.23
N GLY A 396 33.56 -0.60 -1.13
CA GLY A 396 32.47 -0.66 -0.16
C GLY A 396 32.11 0.71 0.44
N PRO A 397 30.84 0.95 0.81
CA PRO A 397 30.37 2.28 1.15
C PRO A 397 30.74 2.64 2.60
N CYS A 398 31.44 3.76 2.78
CA CYS A 398 31.43 4.49 4.05
C CYS A 398 29.99 4.94 4.30
N ARG A 399 29.31 4.35 5.29
CA ARG A 399 27.91 4.67 5.61
C ARG A 399 27.82 6.11 6.11
N GLY A 400 27.09 6.97 5.40
CA GLY A 400 26.83 8.34 5.83
C GLY A 400 26.08 8.39 7.19
N PRO A 401 26.39 9.37 8.07
CA PRO A 401 25.68 9.53 9.33
C PRO A 401 24.21 9.89 9.10
N LYS A 402 23.29 9.24 9.84
CA LYS A 402 21.82 9.42 9.77
C LYS A 402 21.31 10.86 9.96
N VAL A 403 22.18 11.78 10.36
CA VAL A 403 21.87 13.12 10.85
C VAL A 403 21.40 14.11 9.75
N CYS A 404 21.41 13.69 8.48
CA CYS A 404 21.14 14.55 7.32
C CYS A 404 19.67 14.55 6.84
N PHE A 405 18.73 14.09 7.67
CA PHE A 405 17.41 13.63 7.23
C PHE A 405 16.35 14.73 7.01
N LEU A 406 16.40 15.84 7.75
CA LEU A 406 15.29 16.80 7.82
C LEU A 406 15.34 17.97 6.82
N LEU A 407 16.47 18.14 6.13
CA LEU A 407 16.70 19.29 5.27
C LEU A 407 16.35 19.02 3.79
N SER A 408 16.03 17.78 3.42
CA SER A 408 15.66 17.37 2.06
C SER A 408 14.18 17.64 1.70
N VAL A 409 13.28 17.66 2.71
CA VAL A 409 11.82 17.85 2.50
C VAL A 409 11.50 19.23 1.91
N GLY A 410 12.21 20.28 2.33
CA GLY A 410 12.01 21.65 1.82
C GLY A 410 12.40 21.80 0.34
N GLN A 411 13.39 21.05 -0.13
CA GLN A 411 13.83 21.08 -1.53
C GLN A 411 12.89 20.27 -2.43
N CYS A 412 12.40 19.11 -1.97
CA CYS A 412 11.43 18.29 -2.70
C CYS A 412 10.11 19.04 -2.99
N ILE A 413 9.64 19.88 -2.07
CA ILE A 413 8.44 20.73 -2.25
C ILE A 413 8.67 21.83 -3.30
N ARG A 414 9.92 22.30 -3.48
CA ARG A 414 10.25 23.32 -4.49
C ARG A 414 10.31 22.74 -5.89
N ASP A 415 10.91 21.56 -6.06
CA ASP A 415 11.05 20.90 -7.37
C ASP A 415 9.71 20.36 -7.89
N SER A 416 8.76 20.06 -6.99
CA SER A 416 7.38 19.68 -7.36
C SER A 416 6.51 20.89 -7.75
N ARG A 417 6.81 22.11 -7.29
CA ARG A 417 6.12 23.35 -7.72
C ARG A 417 6.64 23.93 -9.04
N SER A 418 7.78 23.45 -9.55
CA SER A 418 8.30 23.83 -10.87
C SER A 418 7.73 22.99 -12.02
N HIS A 419 6.89 22.00 -11.72
CA HIS A 419 6.27 21.08 -12.70
C HIS A 419 4.73 21.13 -12.69
N GLU A 420 4.11 22.10 -12.02
CA GLU A 420 2.69 22.45 -12.19
C GLU A 420 2.51 23.68 -13.09
#